data_AF-A0A9D8MLT4-F1
#
_entry.id   AF-A0A9D8MLT4-F1
#
_cell.length_a   1.000
_cell.length_b   1.000
_cell.length_c   1.000
_cell.angle_alpha   90.00
_cell.angle_beta   90.00
_cell.angle_gamma   90.00
#
_symmetry.space_group_name_H-M   'P 1'
#
loop_
_entity.id
_entity.type
_entity.pdbx_description
1 polymer ?
#
loop_
_entity_poly.entity_id
_entity_poly.type
_entity_poly.pdbx_seq_one_letter_code
_entity_poly.pdbx_strand_id
1 'polypeptide(L)'
;SYRERILKMVGDPKQQEIISSNLTTEVPKSARALGKNWQEYMFEDMPVAAAITLLSKLQSDVRYAEGEVLHTLVSNIDVKDIRVNRLDAFVIPEKTTLYPGEVFNADIVMAAVDTTMQPEIYVNGSKINANGKYSFTAGGVGEHSFSGYLITRNAAGETMRRDFLQKYSVIPAPTGATVAADLMNVLYAGFQNPMSVSVPGVPANAVSVSMSGGSLVAKGDGHYVATPAAVGKDVVFTVSANDKGKTRQMAQVTFKVRKLPDPTPYVVVGSDRFKGGNMPKASLVAMDQLHAAIDDGLLDIPFKVLSFETVFFDDMGNSIPIASEGASFSGRQKDTFRKLSRNKRFYVRGVKAIGPDGIQRTLPGAMEFIVR
;
A
#
# COMPACT_ATOMS: atom_id res chain seq x y z
N SER A 1 -32.22 -57.53 -29.58
CA SER A 1 -32.41 -58.53 -28.49
C SER A 1 -31.08 -59.23 -28.16
N TYR A 2 -30.83 -59.56 -26.88
CA TYR A 2 -29.53 -59.96 -26.25
C TYR A 2 -28.29 -59.14 -26.63
N ARG A 3 -27.74 -59.28 -27.85
CA ARG A 3 -26.52 -58.58 -28.32
C ARG A 3 -26.58 -57.07 -28.07
N GLU A 4 -27.65 -56.43 -28.50
CA GLU A 4 -27.85 -54.97 -28.32
C GLU A 4 -27.94 -54.55 -26.85
N ARG A 5 -28.39 -55.44 -25.95
CA ARG A 5 -28.47 -55.17 -24.51
C ARG A 5 -27.09 -55.24 -23.88
N ILE A 6 -26.29 -56.25 -24.24
CA ILE A 6 -24.91 -56.42 -23.76
C ILE A 6 -24.01 -55.29 -24.25
N LEU A 7 -24.12 -54.90 -25.53
CA LEU A 7 -23.31 -53.81 -26.09
C LEU A 7 -23.54 -52.46 -25.40
N LYS A 8 -24.74 -52.22 -24.85
CA LYS A 8 -25.03 -51.03 -24.04
C LYS A 8 -24.40 -51.05 -22.64
N MET A 9 -24.00 -52.22 -22.14
CA MET A 9 -23.49 -52.42 -20.78
C MET A 9 -21.96 -52.54 -20.73
N VAL A 10 -21.31 -52.82 -21.85
CA VAL A 10 -19.84 -52.86 -21.97
C VAL A 10 -19.32 -51.48 -22.34
N GLY A 11 -18.35 -50.95 -21.59
CA GLY A 11 -17.78 -49.61 -21.84
C GLY A 11 -16.60 -49.56 -22.82
N ASP A 12 -15.87 -50.68 -22.97
CA ASP A 12 -14.69 -50.76 -23.84
C ASP A 12 -15.09 -50.96 -25.32
N PRO A 13 -14.77 -50.01 -26.23
CA PRO A 13 -15.09 -50.11 -27.66
C PRO A 13 -14.52 -51.37 -28.32
N LYS A 14 -13.34 -51.85 -27.88
CA LYS A 14 -12.71 -53.04 -28.46
C LYS A 14 -13.48 -54.31 -28.10
N GLN A 15 -13.92 -54.42 -26.85
CA GLN A 15 -14.75 -55.54 -26.40
C GLN A 15 -16.14 -55.50 -27.04
N GLN A 16 -16.71 -54.30 -27.22
CA GLN A 16 -17.95 -54.13 -27.98
C GLN A 16 -17.82 -54.69 -29.41
N GLU A 17 -16.72 -54.40 -30.10
CA GLU A 17 -16.49 -54.91 -31.46
C GLU A 17 -16.41 -56.45 -31.48
N ILE A 18 -15.62 -57.04 -30.57
CA ILE A 18 -15.48 -58.50 -30.45
C ILE A 18 -16.82 -59.18 -30.17
N ILE A 19 -17.59 -58.68 -29.21
CA ILE A 19 -18.91 -59.24 -28.85
C ILE A 19 -19.90 -59.06 -30.01
N SER A 20 -19.85 -57.92 -30.71
CA SER A 20 -20.74 -57.64 -31.84
C SER A 20 -20.49 -58.61 -33.01
N SER A 21 -19.23 -58.95 -33.24
CA SER A 21 -18.78 -59.88 -34.27
C SER A 21 -19.10 -61.34 -33.89
N ASN A 22 -18.76 -61.77 -32.68
CA ASN A 22 -18.98 -63.15 -32.23
C ASN A 22 -20.46 -63.53 -32.20
N LEU A 23 -21.33 -62.59 -31.82
CA LEU A 23 -22.79 -62.80 -31.75
C LEU A 23 -23.52 -62.28 -33.00
N THR A 24 -22.82 -62.08 -34.12
CA THR A 24 -23.45 -61.60 -35.34
C THR A 24 -24.34 -62.65 -35.99
N THR A 25 -25.55 -62.23 -36.35
CA THR A 25 -26.47 -63.02 -37.18
C THR A 25 -26.47 -62.55 -38.63
N GLU A 26 -25.48 -61.73 -39.02
CA GLU A 26 -25.35 -61.25 -40.39
C GLU A 26 -24.60 -62.28 -41.23
N VAL A 27 -25.21 -62.70 -42.34
CA VAL A 27 -24.62 -63.66 -43.28
C VAL A 27 -23.73 -62.91 -44.28
N PRO A 28 -22.50 -63.39 -44.58
CA PRO A 28 -21.65 -62.78 -45.58
C PRO A 28 -22.31 -62.80 -46.98
N LYS A 29 -22.28 -61.67 -47.69
CA LYS A 29 -22.84 -61.52 -49.06
C LYS A 29 -22.00 -62.20 -50.15
N SER A 30 -21.49 -63.39 -49.89
CA SER A 30 -20.70 -64.17 -50.86
C SER A 30 -21.62 -64.96 -51.81
N ALA A 31 -21.12 -65.31 -53.00
CA ALA A 31 -21.86 -66.11 -53.99
C ALA A 31 -22.33 -67.48 -53.47
N ARG A 32 -21.76 -67.99 -52.36
CA ARG A 32 -22.16 -69.24 -51.70
C ARG A 32 -23.34 -69.08 -50.73
N ALA A 33 -23.70 -67.86 -50.34
CA ALA A 33 -24.74 -67.62 -49.34
C ALA A 33 -26.17 -67.72 -49.89
N LEU A 34 -26.36 -67.72 -51.22
CA LEU A 34 -27.61 -68.05 -51.93
C LEU A 34 -28.90 -67.36 -51.40
N GLY A 35 -28.78 -66.22 -50.73
CA GLY A 35 -29.93 -65.51 -50.12
C GLY A 35 -30.50 -66.15 -48.85
N LYS A 36 -29.81 -67.13 -48.26
CA LYS A 36 -30.22 -67.85 -47.05
C LYS A 36 -30.23 -66.94 -45.83
N ASN A 37 -31.17 -67.19 -44.91
CA ASN A 37 -31.13 -66.56 -43.58
C ASN A 37 -29.99 -67.17 -42.73
N TRP A 38 -29.69 -66.58 -41.57
CA TRP A 38 -28.54 -67.02 -40.74
C TRP A 38 -28.66 -68.47 -40.28
N GLN A 39 -29.89 -68.90 -39.93
CA GLN A 39 -30.15 -70.26 -39.49
C GLN A 39 -29.92 -71.27 -40.62
N GLU A 40 -30.44 -71.00 -41.81
CA GLU A 40 -30.23 -71.82 -43.01
C GLU A 40 -28.75 -71.85 -43.40
N TYR A 41 -28.08 -70.70 -43.40
CA TYR A 41 -26.66 -70.61 -43.76
C TYR A 41 -25.74 -71.37 -42.78
N MET A 42 -26.08 -71.41 -41.49
CA MET A 42 -25.28 -72.08 -40.46
C MET A 42 -25.60 -73.58 -40.31
N PHE A 43 -26.86 -74.00 -40.53
CA PHE A 43 -27.34 -75.32 -40.08
C PHE A 43 -27.99 -76.20 -41.16
N GLU A 44 -28.28 -75.69 -42.37
CA GLU A 44 -28.88 -76.50 -43.44
C GLU A 44 -27.91 -77.56 -43.97
N ASP A 45 -28.39 -78.79 -44.15
CA ASP A 45 -27.62 -79.97 -44.57
C ASP A 45 -26.35 -80.25 -43.74
N MET A 46 -26.28 -79.71 -42.51
CA MET A 46 -25.15 -79.90 -41.62
C MET A 46 -25.27 -81.20 -40.82
N PRO A 47 -24.20 -82.00 -40.68
CA PRO A 47 -24.19 -83.14 -39.77
C PRO A 47 -24.52 -82.72 -38.33
N VAL A 48 -25.33 -83.53 -37.64
CA VAL A 48 -25.79 -83.24 -36.26
C VAL A 48 -24.64 -82.93 -35.30
N ALA A 49 -23.53 -83.68 -35.39
CA ALA A 49 -22.36 -83.44 -34.56
C ALA A 49 -21.77 -82.04 -34.77
N ALA A 50 -21.73 -81.55 -36.01
CA ALA A 50 -21.20 -80.24 -36.33
C ALA A 50 -22.18 -79.11 -35.92
N ALA A 51 -23.48 -79.33 -36.05
CA ALA A 51 -24.50 -78.40 -35.54
C ALA A 51 -24.40 -78.23 -34.01
N ILE A 52 -24.22 -79.32 -33.26
CA ILE A 52 -24.01 -79.28 -31.79
C ILE A 52 -22.74 -78.50 -31.44
N THR A 53 -21.65 -78.67 -32.19
CA THR A 53 -20.41 -77.90 -31.94
C THR A 53 -20.60 -76.40 -32.14
N LEU A 54 -21.33 -75.98 -33.18
CA LEU A 54 -21.64 -74.56 -33.42
C LEU A 54 -22.53 -73.98 -32.32
N LEU A 55 -23.55 -74.71 -31.87
CA LEU A 55 -24.39 -74.28 -30.74
C LEU A 55 -23.60 -74.19 -29.43
N SER A 56 -22.66 -75.10 -29.21
CA SER A 56 -21.77 -75.06 -28.04
C SER A 56 -20.83 -73.85 -28.08
N LYS A 57 -20.31 -73.50 -29.27
CA LYS A 57 -19.54 -72.27 -29.48
C LYS A 57 -20.38 -71.04 -29.16
N LEU A 58 -21.63 -70.98 -29.64
CA LEU A 58 -22.54 -69.88 -29.34
C LEU A 58 -22.79 -69.71 -27.82
N GLN A 59 -22.95 -70.82 -27.08
CA GLN A 59 -23.05 -70.78 -25.61
C GLN A 59 -21.77 -70.22 -24.97
N SER A 60 -20.60 -70.57 -25.49
CA SER A 60 -19.32 -70.02 -25.01
C SER A 60 -19.22 -68.52 -25.25
N ASP A 61 -19.62 -68.04 -26.43
CA ASP A 61 -19.61 -66.61 -26.76
C ASP A 61 -20.57 -65.81 -25.87
N VAL A 62 -21.75 -66.38 -25.57
CA VAL A 62 -22.72 -65.80 -24.64
C VAL A 62 -22.10 -65.65 -23.25
N ARG A 63 -21.46 -66.69 -22.72
CA ARG A 63 -20.79 -66.65 -21.41
C ARG A 63 -19.62 -65.68 -21.36
N TYR A 64 -18.84 -65.59 -22.44
CA TYR A 64 -17.76 -64.60 -22.55
C TYR A 64 -18.32 -63.17 -22.47
N ALA A 65 -19.39 -62.89 -23.22
CA ALA A 65 -20.04 -61.59 -23.23
C ALA A 65 -20.66 -61.23 -21.86
N GLU A 66 -21.22 -62.19 -21.13
CA GLU A 66 -21.66 -61.99 -19.74
C GLU A 66 -20.50 -61.69 -18.78
N GLY A 67 -19.38 -62.39 -18.93
CA GLY A 67 -18.16 -62.19 -18.15
C GLY A 67 -17.60 -60.76 -18.29
N GLU A 68 -17.55 -60.23 -19.51
CA GLU A 68 -17.08 -58.87 -19.78
C GLU A 68 -18.01 -57.79 -19.18
N VAL A 69 -19.33 -58.02 -19.22
CA VAL A 69 -20.29 -57.13 -18.54
C VAL A 69 -20.08 -57.17 -17.03
N LEU A 70 -19.92 -58.35 -16.44
CA LEU A 70 -19.66 -58.49 -15.01
C LEU A 70 -18.35 -57.81 -14.60
N HIS A 71 -17.28 -57.99 -15.38
CA HIS A 71 -16.00 -57.33 -15.13
C HIS A 71 -16.14 -55.80 -15.20
N THR A 72 -16.88 -55.29 -16.17
CA THR A 72 -17.18 -53.85 -16.30
C THR A 72 -18.02 -53.32 -15.13
N LEU A 73 -19.00 -54.09 -14.66
CA LEU A 73 -19.83 -53.69 -13.53
C LEU A 73 -19.04 -53.71 -12.22
N VAL A 74 -18.20 -54.72 -12.00
CA VAL A 74 -17.33 -54.81 -10.82
C VAL A 74 -16.28 -53.70 -10.84
N SER A 75 -15.62 -53.43 -11.97
CA SER A 75 -14.64 -52.34 -12.06
C SER A 75 -15.26 -50.97 -11.80
N ASN A 76 -16.52 -50.75 -12.21
CA ASN A 76 -17.26 -49.53 -11.87
C ASN A 76 -17.64 -49.41 -10.38
N ILE A 77 -17.69 -50.53 -9.66
CA ILE A 77 -17.93 -50.55 -8.20
C ILE A 77 -16.61 -50.39 -7.43
N ASP A 78 -15.51 -50.96 -7.95
CA ASP A 78 -14.20 -51.03 -7.28
C ASP A 78 -13.28 -49.83 -7.53
N VAL A 79 -13.75 -48.80 -8.27
CA VAL A 79 -13.03 -47.52 -8.42
C VAL A 79 -13.17 -46.73 -7.12
N LYS A 80 -12.24 -47.01 -6.21
CA LYS A 80 -11.68 -46.19 -5.12
C LYS A 80 -12.62 -45.16 -4.49
N ASP A 81 -12.81 -45.34 -3.19
CA ASP A 81 -13.55 -44.58 -2.15
C ASP A 81 -13.81 -43.07 -2.29
N ILE A 82 -13.17 -42.35 -3.21
CA ILE A 82 -13.45 -40.95 -3.56
C ILE A 82 -13.36 -40.81 -5.09
N ARG A 83 -14.46 -40.44 -5.75
CA ARG A 83 -14.50 -40.28 -7.21
C ARG A 83 -13.85 -38.96 -7.62
N VAL A 84 -12.60 -38.99 -8.05
CA VAL A 84 -11.94 -37.81 -8.62
C VAL A 84 -12.52 -37.51 -10.00
N ASN A 85 -13.19 -36.37 -10.15
CA ASN A 85 -13.73 -35.92 -11.45
C ASN A 85 -13.14 -34.57 -11.90
N ARG A 86 -12.39 -33.88 -11.04
CA ARG A 86 -11.69 -32.65 -11.37
C ARG A 86 -10.31 -32.60 -10.71
N LEU A 87 -9.32 -32.20 -11.49
CA LEU A 87 -7.95 -31.96 -11.03
C LEU A 87 -7.64 -30.48 -11.29
N ASP A 88 -7.46 -29.73 -10.21
CA ASP A 88 -7.13 -28.31 -10.27
C ASP A 88 -5.77 -28.08 -9.58
N ALA A 89 -4.97 -27.15 -10.11
CA ALA A 89 -3.73 -26.72 -9.48
C ALA A 89 -3.98 -25.47 -8.63
N PHE A 90 -3.47 -25.46 -7.41
CA PHE A 90 -3.58 -24.35 -6.48
C PHE A 90 -2.19 -23.85 -6.06
N VAL A 91 -2.06 -22.53 -5.96
CA VAL A 91 -0.85 -21.88 -5.46
C VAL A 91 -1.13 -21.37 -4.05
N ILE A 92 -0.31 -21.80 -3.09
CA ILE A 92 -0.40 -21.43 -1.67
C ILE A 92 0.78 -20.50 -1.36
N PRO A 93 0.59 -19.17 -1.40
CA PRO A 93 1.66 -18.22 -1.09
C PRO A 93 1.95 -18.19 0.42
N GLU A 94 3.22 -18.07 0.81
CA GLU A 94 3.60 -17.80 2.21
C GLU A 94 3.14 -16.39 2.64
N LYS A 95 3.15 -15.43 1.71
CA LYS A 95 2.76 -14.03 1.91
C LYS A 95 2.11 -13.48 0.65
N THR A 96 0.99 -12.78 0.79
CA THR A 96 0.26 -12.16 -0.33
C THR A 96 0.59 -10.68 -0.56
N THR A 97 1.34 -10.05 0.36
CA THR A 97 1.75 -8.64 0.26
C THR A 97 3.27 -8.54 0.33
N LEU A 98 3.93 -8.07 -0.73
CA LEU A 98 5.39 -7.99 -0.81
C LEU A 98 5.86 -6.56 -1.12
N TYR A 99 7.05 -6.23 -0.65
CA TYR A 99 7.77 -5.03 -1.11
C TYR A 99 8.60 -5.33 -2.37
N PRO A 100 8.89 -4.32 -3.21
CA PRO A 100 9.82 -4.49 -4.32
C PRO A 100 11.18 -5.06 -3.86
N GLY A 101 11.63 -6.12 -4.53
CA GLY A 101 12.87 -6.83 -4.20
C GLY A 101 12.73 -7.96 -3.17
N GLU A 102 11.54 -8.20 -2.61
CA GLU A 102 11.27 -9.40 -1.82
C GLU A 102 11.02 -10.62 -2.72
N VAL A 103 11.41 -11.80 -2.24
CA VAL A 103 11.20 -13.07 -2.94
C VAL A 103 9.79 -13.56 -2.65
N PHE A 104 9.04 -13.89 -3.71
CA PHE A 104 7.74 -14.54 -3.60
C PHE A 104 7.94 -16.06 -3.48
N ASN A 105 7.67 -16.61 -2.31
CA ASN A 105 7.65 -18.05 -2.05
C ASN A 105 6.21 -18.56 -2.07
N ALA A 106 5.97 -19.67 -2.75
CA ALA A 106 4.68 -20.34 -2.76
C ALA A 106 4.83 -21.85 -3.02
N ASP A 107 3.97 -22.63 -2.39
CA ASP A 107 3.82 -24.06 -2.68
C ASP A 107 2.77 -24.26 -3.76
N ILE A 108 3.10 -25.04 -4.79
CA ILE A 108 2.17 -25.39 -5.87
C ILE A 108 1.69 -26.82 -5.61
N VAL A 109 0.38 -26.97 -5.39
CA VAL A 109 -0.24 -28.26 -5.06
C VAL A 109 -1.32 -28.60 -6.09
N MET A 110 -1.46 -29.89 -6.40
CA MET A 110 -2.57 -30.40 -7.19
C MET A 110 -3.66 -30.89 -6.24
N ALA A 111 -4.88 -30.38 -6.40
CA ALA A 111 -6.03 -30.85 -5.65
C ALA A 111 -6.94 -31.69 -6.56
N ALA A 112 -7.23 -32.90 -6.09
CA ALA A 112 -8.25 -33.75 -6.65
C ALA A 112 -9.58 -33.46 -5.95
N VAL A 113 -10.56 -32.97 -6.70
CA VAL A 113 -11.90 -32.61 -6.20
C VAL A 113 -12.92 -33.59 -6.78
N ASP A 114 -13.84 -34.02 -5.92
CA ASP A 114 -15.07 -34.70 -6.34
C ASP A 114 -16.23 -33.69 -6.34
N THR A 115 -16.71 -33.32 -7.54
CA THR A 115 -17.87 -32.44 -7.71
C THR A 115 -19.22 -33.10 -7.40
N THR A 116 -19.28 -34.43 -7.30
CA THR A 116 -20.51 -35.19 -7.05
C THR A 116 -20.79 -35.38 -5.56
N MET A 117 -19.75 -35.48 -4.73
CA MET A 117 -19.86 -35.56 -3.28
C MET A 117 -19.36 -34.26 -2.66
N GLN A 118 -20.29 -33.35 -2.33
CA GLN A 118 -19.96 -32.11 -1.62
C GLN A 118 -19.72 -32.42 -0.12
N PRO A 119 -18.52 -32.16 0.41
CA PRO A 119 -18.23 -32.42 1.81
C PRO A 119 -18.93 -31.40 2.71
N GLU A 120 -19.16 -31.78 3.97
CA GLU A 120 -19.59 -30.85 4.99
C GLU A 120 -18.38 -30.12 5.57
N ILE A 121 -18.40 -28.79 5.54
CA ILE A 121 -17.29 -27.96 6.00
C ILE A 121 -17.75 -27.17 7.22
N TYR A 122 -16.97 -27.24 8.29
CA TYR A 122 -17.20 -26.52 9.53
C TYR A 122 -16.03 -25.57 9.79
N VAL A 123 -16.32 -24.30 10.04
CA VAL A 123 -15.31 -23.28 10.41
C VAL A 123 -15.71 -22.68 11.75
N ASN A 124 -14.80 -22.68 12.72
CA ASN A 124 -15.06 -22.19 14.09
C ASN A 124 -16.35 -22.76 14.72
N GLY A 125 -16.66 -24.03 14.45
CA GLY A 125 -17.84 -24.73 14.99
C GLY A 125 -19.14 -24.58 14.18
N SER A 126 -19.18 -23.72 13.17
CA SER A 126 -20.36 -23.47 12.34
C SER A 126 -20.22 -24.12 10.96
N LYS A 127 -21.28 -24.79 10.49
CA LYS A 127 -21.35 -25.35 9.13
C LYS A 127 -21.45 -24.21 8.11
N ILE A 128 -20.62 -24.24 7.06
CA ILE A 128 -20.64 -23.25 5.98
C ILE A 128 -21.47 -23.74 4.79
N ASN A 129 -21.70 -22.84 3.82
CA ASN A 129 -22.43 -23.14 2.60
C ASN A 129 -21.76 -24.28 1.80
N ALA A 130 -22.59 -25.11 1.16
CA ALA A 130 -22.16 -26.30 0.43
C ALA A 130 -21.25 -26.01 -0.79
N ASN A 131 -21.17 -24.75 -1.23
CA ASN A 131 -20.28 -24.32 -2.31
C ASN A 131 -18.81 -24.12 -1.87
N GLY A 132 -18.48 -24.39 -0.60
CA GLY A 132 -17.12 -24.28 -0.07
C GLY A 132 -16.60 -22.85 0.09
N LYS A 133 -17.46 -21.84 -0.05
CA LYS A 133 -17.07 -20.43 0.13
C LYS A 133 -17.27 -20.01 1.57
N TYR A 134 -16.21 -19.47 2.17
CA TYR A 134 -16.22 -18.88 3.50
C TYR A 134 -15.72 -17.44 3.43
N SER A 135 -16.47 -16.51 4.04
CA SER A 135 -16.09 -15.12 4.17
C SER A 135 -16.45 -14.62 5.57
N PHE A 136 -15.60 -13.74 6.11
CA PHE A 136 -15.82 -13.07 7.38
C PHE A 136 -15.13 -11.72 7.35
N THR A 137 -15.56 -10.79 8.21
CA THR A 137 -14.89 -9.50 8.36
C THR A 137 -13.66 -9.68 9.26
N ALA A 138 -12.49 -9.28 8.78
CA ALA A 138 -11.26 -9.34 9.56
C ALA A 138 -11.35 -8.44 10.80
N GLY A 139 -10.78 -8.92 11.92
CA GLY A 139 -10.72 -8.20 13.19
C GLY A 139 -9.68 -7.05 13.18
N GLY A 140 -9.25 -6.63 14.37
CA GLY A 140 -8.23 -5.59 14.53
C GLY A 140 -6.87 -5.95 13.94
N VAL A 141 -5.97 -4.97 13.88
CA VAL A 141 -4.60 -5.13 13.38
C VAL A 141 -3.85 -6.22 14.16
N GLY A 142 -3.15 -7.11 13.45
CA GLY A 142 -2.34 -8.17 14.04
C GLY A 142 -2.42 -9.51 13.32
N GLU A 143 -1.75 -10.51 13.88
CA GLU A 143 -1.79 -11.90 13.43
C GLU A 143 -3.03 -12.60 13.98
N HIS A 144 -3.76 -13.28 13.11
CA HIS A 144 -4.96 -14.02 13.44
C HIS A 144 -4.92 -15.40 12.79
N SER A 145 -5.81 -16.28 13.24
CA SER A 145 -6.00 -17.58 12.61
C SER A 145 -7.45 -18.01 12.71
N PHE A 146 -7.91 -18.76 11.71
CA PHE A 146 -9.15 -19.52 11.81
C PHE A 146 -8.87 -21.00 11.57
N SER A 147 -9.66 -21.85 12.20
CA SER A 147 -9.54 -23.30 12.09
C SER A 147 -10.89 -23.92 11.82
N GLY A 148 -10.85 -25.11 11.24
CA GLY A 148 -12.05 -25.84 10.90
C GLY A 148 -11.74 -27.28 10.54
N TYR A 149 -12.76 -27.96 10.06
CA TYR A 149 -12.62 -29.32 9.56
C TYR A 149 -13.62 -29.61 8.44
N LEU A 150 -13.22 -30.55 7.61
CA LEU A 150 -13.99 -31.03 6.47
C LEU A 150 -14.35 -32.49 6.72
N ILE A 151 -15.64 -32.82 6.58
CA ILE A 151 -16.17 -34.19 6.70
C ILE A 151 -16.62 -34.63 5.32
N THR A 152 -16.06 -35.73 4.83
CA THR A 152 -16.57 -36.45 3.65
C THR A 152 -16.96 -37.87 4.04
N ARG A 153 -17.76 -38.53 3.21
CA ARG A 153 -18.05 -39.96 3.34
C ARG A 153 -17.32 -40.70 2.22
N ASN A 154 -16.72 -41.84 2.52
CA ASN A 154 -16.20 -42.73 1.48
C ASN A 154 -17.34 -43.58 0.86
N ALA A 155 -17.03 -44.33 -0.20
CA ALA A 155 -17.98 -45.22 -0.84
C ALA A 155 -18.50 -46.33 0.09
N ALA A 156 -17.69 -46.72 1.10
CA ALA A 156 -18.07 -47.64 2.16
C ALA A 156 -19.01 -47.03 3.24
N GLY A 157 -19.30 -45.73 3.19
CA GLY A 157 -20.17 -45.03 4.14
C GLY A 157 -19.49 -44.55 5.43
N GLU A 158 -18.19 -44.78 5.59
CA GLU A 158 -17.37 -44.28 6.69
C GLU A 158 -17.10 -42.77 6.52
N THR A 159 -17.05 -42.06 7.65
CA THR A 159 -16.79 -40.62 7.66
C THR A 159 -15.30 -40.33 7.78
N MET A 160 -14.77 -39.56 6.84
CA MET A 160 -13.39 -39.06 6.86
C MET A 160 -13.39 -37.59 7.27
N ARG A 161 -12.63 -37.26 8.32
CA ARG A 161 -12.42 -35.89 8.79
C ARG A 161 -11.01 -35.39 8.44
N ARG A 162 -10.91 -34.14 8.00
CA ARG A 162 -9.64 -33.41 7.77
C ARG A 162 -9.70 -32.04 8.40
N ASP A 163 -8.87 -31.81 9.41
CA ASP A 163 -8.75 -30.52 10.08
C ASP A 163 -7.84 -29.57 9.29
N PHE A 164 -8.08 -28.27 9.39
CA PHE A 164 -7.24 -27.23 8.81
C PHE A 164 -7.11 -26.03 9.76
N LEU A 165 -5.97 -25.36 9.67
CA LEU A 165 -5.66 -24.12 10.36
C LEU A 165 -5.05 -23.16 9.33
N GLN A 166 -5.66 -21.99 9.17
CA GLN A 166 -5.15 -20.94 8.29
C GLN A 166 -4.84 -19.70 9.11
N LYS A 167 -3.61 -19.21 8.98
CA LYS A 167 -3.18 -17.92 9.55
C LYS A 167 -3.42 -16.80 8.55
N TYR A 168 -3.76 -15.61 9.04
CA TYR A 168 -3.88 -14.39 8.25
C TYR A 168 -3.46 -13.17 9.07
N SER A 169 -2.89 -12.17 8.41
CA SER A 169 -2.43 -10.94 9.04
C SER A 169 -3.28 -9.77 8.60
N VAL A 170 -3.74 -8.96 9.56
CA VAL A 170 -4.48 -7.74 9.30
C VAL A 170 -3.52 -6.57 9.47
N ILE A 171 -3.25 -5.88 8.36
CA ILE A 171 -2.47 -4.66 8.36
C ILE A 171 -3.38 -3.45 8.67
N PRO A 172 -2.86 -2.41 9.34
CA PRO A 172 -3.63 -1.19 9.55
C PRO A 172 -4.05 -0.60 8.20
N ALA A 173 -5.30 -0.14 8.12
CA ALA A 173 -5.71 0.69 6.99
C ALA A 173 -4.78 1.91 6.90
N PRO A 174 -4.41 2.38 5.71
CA PRO A 174 -3.64 3.61 5.59
C PRO A 174 -4.48 4.78 6.16
N THR A 175 -4.22 5.17 7.42
CA THR A 175 -5.04 6.14 8.17
C THR A 175 -4.73 7.60 7.79
N GLY A 176 -3.86 7.84 6.82
CA GLY A 176 -3.51 9.19 6.41
C GLY A 176 -3.16 9.24 4.94
N ALA A 177 -3.98 9.94 4.15
CA ALA A 177 -3.47 10.56 2.94
C ALA A 177 -2.51 11.67 3.38
N THR A 178 -1.24 11.58 3.00
CA THR A 178 -0.29 12.67 3.25
C THR A 178 -0.57 13.78 2.25
N VAL A 179 -1.32 14.79 2.67
CA VAL A 179 -1.51 16.01 1.88
C VAL A 179 -0.39 16.97 2.26
N ALA A 180 0.63 17.04 1.43
CA ALA A 180 1.71 18.01 1.56
C ALA A 180 1.54 19.09 0.49
N ALA A 181 1.77 20.34 0.85
CA ALA A 181 1.87 21.43 -0.12
C ALA A 181 3.29 21.44 -0.70
N ASP A 182 3.42 21.28 -2.02
CA ASP A 182 4.72 21.16 -2.70
C ASP A 182 5.65 22.36 -2.46
N LEU A 183 5.07 23.54 -2.25
CA LEU A 183 5.81 24.79 -1.97
C LEU A 183 6.25 24.95 -0.50
N MET A 184 5.88 24.02 0.39
CA MET A 184 6.25 24.07 1.81
C MET A 184 7.57 23.36 2.11
N ASN A 185 8.23 22.75 1.11
CA ASN A 185 9.54 22.13 1.25
C ASN A 185 10.66 23.18 1.32
N VAL A 186 10.58 24.09 2.30
CA VAL A 186 11.51 25.19 2.52
C VAL A 186 12.11 25.10 3.92
N LEU A 187 13.44 25.22 4.02
CA LEU A 187 14.15 25.40 5.28
C LEU A 187 14.88 26.74 5.29
N TYR A 188 15.06 27.32 6.48
CA TYR A 188 15.81 28.56 6.66
C TYR A 188 17.25 28.28 7.07
N ALA A 189 18.20 28.81 6.30
CA ALA A 189 19.63 28.66 6.61
C ALA A 189 19.99 29.33 7.93
N GLY A 190 20.92 28.72 8.69
CA GLY A 190 21.40 29.24 9.97
C GLY A 190 20.38 29.26 11.10
N PHE A 191 19.15 28.81 10.83
CA PHE A 191 18.06 28.75 11.80
C PHE A 191 17.73 27.29 12.13
N GLN A 192 17.25 27.04 13.36
CA GLN A 192 16.82 25.71 13.79
C GLN A 192 15.42 25.43 13.24
N ASN A 193 15.32 24.56 12.24
CA ASN A 193 14.05 24.18 11.62
C ASN A 193 13.57 22.86 12.26
N PRO A 194 12.57 22.87 13.16
CA PRO A 194 12.00 21.65 13.71
C PRO A 194 11.21 20.90 12.62
N MET A 195 11.34 19.57 12.60
CA MET A 195 10.65 18.70 11.66
C MET A 195 10.37 17.33 12.30
N SER A 196 9.37 16.64 11.74
CA SER A 196 8.99 15.28 12.17
C SER A 196 9.10 14.34 10.98
N VAL A 197 9.67 13.16 11.21
CA VAL A 197 9.80 12.11 10.19
C VAL A 197 9.20 10.82 10.72
N SER A 198 8.25 10.28 9.96
CA SER A 198 7.59 9.01 10.25
C SER A 198 7.55 8.15 9.00
N VAL A 199 7.76 6.84 9.17
CA VAL A 199 7.62 5.87 8.09
C VAL A 199 6.47 4.93 8.47
N PRO A 200 5.39 4.83 7.66
CA PRO A 200 4.28 3.94 7.96
C PRO A 200 4.74 2.49 8.16
N GLY A 201 4.30 1.88 9.26
CA GLY A 201 4.63 0.48 9.58
C GLY A 201 6.02 0.25 10.18
N VAL A 202 6.82 1.30 10.38
CA VAL A 202 8.15 1.20 11.01
C VAL A 202 8.16 2.02 12.31
N PRO A 203 8.59 1.45 13.45
CA PRO A 203 8.66 2.20 14.71
C PRO A 203 9.76 3.27 14.63
N ALA A 204 9.56 4.41 15.31
CA ALA A 204 10.43 5.59 15.20
C ALA A 204 11.92 5.32 15.54
N ASN A 205 12.19 4.36 16.43
CA ASN A 205 13.54 3.94 16.81
C ASN A 205 14.27 3.14 15.72
N ALA A 206 13.54 2.55 14.76
CA ALA A 206 14.09 1.83 13.63
C ALA A 206 14.25 2.72 12.37
N VAL A 207 13.82 3.99 12.45
CA VAL A 207 13.99 4.99 11.39
C VAL A 207 15.28 5.77 11.63
N SER A 208 16.11 5.83 10.59
CA SER A 208 17.34 6.64 10.56
C SER A 208 17.24 7.69 9.46
N VAL A 209 17.50 8.94 9.82
CA VAL A 209 17.45 10.08 8.88
C VAL A 209 18.82 10.74 8.81
N SER A 210 19.29 10.99 7.60
CA SER A 210 20.51 11.78 7.34
C SER A 210 20.18 12.97 6.45
N MET A 211 20.94 14.05 6.61
CA MET A 211 20.78 15.30 5.88
C MET A 211 22.10 15.71 5.22
N SER A 212 22.05 16.17 3.97
CA SER A 212 23.19 16.84 3.30
C SER A 212 23.16 18.36 3.50
N GLY A 213 24.29 19.05 3.37
CA GLY A 213 24.30 20.52 3.31
C GLY A 213 23.99 21.26 4.62
N GLY A 214 24.14 20.61 5.77
CA GLY A 214 23.92 21.22 7.08
C GLY A 214 24.12 20.23 8.24
N SER A 215 23.49 20.52 9.37
CA SER A 215 23.45 19.62 10.53
C SER A 215 22.02 19.19 10.82
N LEU A 216 21.87 17.93 11.26
CA LEU A 216 20.61 17.34 11.68
C LEU A 216 20.79 16.77 13.08
N VAL A 217 19.94 17.19 14.02
CA VAL A 217 19.98 16.73 15.40
C VAL A 217 18.67 16.02 15.73
N ALA A 218 18.75 14.75 16.12
CA ALA A 218 17.60 14.00 16.62
C ALA A 218 17.17 14.52 18.00
N LYS A 219 15.87 14.76 18.19
CA LYS A 219 15.26 15.13 19.48
C LYS A 219 14.54 13.97 20.16
N GLY A 220 14.44 12.83 19.48
CA GLY A 220 13.71 11.65 19.96
C GLY A 220 12.33 11.55 19.33
N ASP A 221 11.75 10.34 19.38
CA ASP A 221 10.38 10.05 18.91
C ASP A 221 10.05 10.55 17.49
N GLY A 222 11.00 10.42 16.56
CA GLY A 222 10.81 10.86 15.18
C GLY A 222 10.90 12.39 14.97
N HIS A 223 11.23 13.17 16.00
CA HIS A 223 11.49 14.60 15.89
C HIS A 223 12.96 14.91 15.63
N TYR A 224 13.20 15.89 14.76
CA TYR A 224 14.51 16.33 14.34
C TYR A 224 14.57 17.86 14.27
N VAL A 225 15.76 18.42 14.42
CA VAL A 225 16.04 19.83 14.15
C VAL A 225 17.09 19.91 13.06
N ALA A 226 16.70 20.46 11.91
CA ALA A 226 17.58 20.66 10.76
C ALA A 226 18.10 22.10 10.73
N THR A 227 19.42 22.26 10.59
CA THR A 227 20.08 23.56 10.44
C THR A 227 20.89 23.56 9.15
N PRO A 228 20.32 24.05 8.03
CA PRO A 228 21.03 24.19 6.75
C PRO A 228 22.19 25.19 6.85
N ALA A 229 23.30 24.89 6.19
CA ALA A 229 24.51 25.71 6.27
C ALA A 229 24.52 26.91 5.30
N ALA A 230 23.88 26.80 4.13
CA ALA A 230 23.99 27.81 3.06
C ALA A 230 22.65 28.08 2.36
N VAL A 231 22.37 29.36 2.14
CA VAL A 231 21.20 29.82 1.37
C VAL A 231 21.34 29.45 -0.11
N GLY A 232 20.26 29.00 -0.75
CA GLY A 232 20.21 28.72 -2.19
C GLY A 232 20.81 27.38 -2.63
N LYS A 233 21.40 26.61 -1.70
CA LYS A 233 21.80 25.22 -1.94
C LYS A 233 20.75 24.28 -1.36
N ASP A 234 20.23 23.41 -2.21
CA ASP A 234 19.23 22.42 -1.79
C ASP A 234 19.82 21.46 -0.75
N VAL A 235 18.99 21.09 0.22
CA VAL A 235 19.29 20.08 1.23
C VAL A 235 18.53 18.82 0.87
N VAL A 236 19.19 17.68 0.99
CA VAL A 236 18.57 16.38 0.71
C VAL A 236 18.52 15.56 1.99
N PHE A 237 17.33 15.11 2.33
CA PHE A 237 17.08 14.15 3.41
C PHE A 237 16.99 12.76 2.83
N THR A 238 17.78 11.84 3.38
CA THR A 238 17.69 10.42 3.08
C THR A 238 17.12 9.73 4.31
N VAL A 239 15.95 9.12 4.14
CA VAL A 239 15.26 8.36 5.18
C VAL A 239 15.50 6.88 4.92
N SER A 240 16.03 6.18 5.91
CA SER A 240 16.24 4.74 5.88
C SER A 240 15.53 4.08 7.06
N ALA A 241 15.02 2.88 6.86
CA ALA A 241 14.47 2.06 7.92
C ALA A 241 15.31 0.79 8.08
N ASN A 242 15.54 0.39 9.32
CA ASN A 242 16.11 -0.91 9.64
C ASN A 242 14.96 -1.91 9.80
N ASP A 243 14.80 -2.79 8.82
CA ASP A 243 13.87 -3.91 8.90
C ASP A 243 14.66 -5.21 9.10
N LYS A 244 14.54 -5.80 10.28
CA LYS A 244 15.16 -7.09 10.66
C LYS A 244 16.66 -7.20 10.35
N GLY A 245 17.42 -6.13 10.60
CA GLY A 245 18.89 -6.10 10.45
C GLY A 245 19.37 -5.71 9.06
N LYS A 246 18.48 -5.44 8.10
CA LYS A 246 18.83 -4.88 6.80
C LYS A 246 18.33 -3.44 6.71
N THR A 247 19.26 -2.50 6.64
CA THR A 247 18.95 -1.09 6.36
C THR A 247 18.50 -0.96 4.91
N ARG A 248 17.28 -0.47 4.70
CA ARG A 248 16.72 -0.15 3.40
C ARG A 248 16.46 1.35 3.32
N GLN A 249 16.87 1.99 2.23
CA GLN A 249 16.51 3.37 1.94
C GLN A 249 15.02 3.42 1.59
N MET A 250 14.26 4.25 2.30
CA MET A 250 12.81 4.39 2.14
C MET A 250 12.46 5.52 1.19
N ALA A 251 13.10 6.68 1.36
CA ALA A 251 12.78 7.88 0.62
C ALA A 251 13.97 8.84 0.57
N GLN A 252 13.98 9.67 -0.47
CA GLN A 252 14.84 10.82 -0.58
C GLN A 252 13.98 12.06 -0.84
N VAL A 253 14.09 13.08 0.01
CA VAL A 253 13.27 14.29 -0.06
C VAL A 253 14.18 15.50 -0.10
N THR A 254 13.95 16.39 -1.07
CA THR A 254 14.75 17.60 -1.28
C THR A 254 14.00 18.82 -0.76
N PHE A 255 14.68 19.61 0.08
CA PHE A 255 14.20 20.89 0.59
C PHE A 255 14.99 22.04 -0.03
N LYS A 256 14.27 23.10 -0.41
CA LYS A 256 14.88 24.36 -0.85
C LYS A 256 15.34 25.14 0.38
N VAL A 257 16.55 25.68 0.35
CA VAL A 257 17.06 26.51 1.46
C VAL A 257 16.93 27.98 1.11
N ARG A 258 16.21 28.74 1.95
CA ARG A 258 16.01 30.19 1.80
C ARG A 258 16.61 30.95 2.97
N LYS A 259 16.84 32.25 2.78
CA LYS A 259 17.08 33.17 3.91
C LYS A 259 15.79 33.35 4.70
N LEU A 260 15.88 33.62 6.00
CA LEU A 260 14.73 34.11 6.76
C LEU A 260 14.13 35.34 6.05
N PRO A 261 12.80 35.52 6.03
CA PRO A 261 12.16 36.74 5.54
C PRO A 261 12.76 37.99 6.19
N ASP A 262 12.68 39.12 5.49
CA ASP A 262 13.17 40.38 6.06
C ASP A 262 12.21 40.82 7.19
N PRO A 263 12.73 41.16 8.38
CA PRO A 263 11.89 41.56 9.52
C PRO A 263 11.27 42.94 9.26
N THR A 264 10.20 43.24 10.01
CA THR A 264 9.60 44.57 10.04
C THR A 264 10.11 45.33 11.26
N PRO A 265 10.62 46.56 11.11
CA PRO A 265 11.03 47.38 12.25
C PRO A 265 9.80 47.90 12.99
N TYR A 266 9.90 47.99 14.31
CA TYR A 266 8.84 48.48 15.19
C TYR A 266 9.42 49.15 16.44
N VAL A 267 8.61 49.98 17.08
CA VAL A 267 8.90 50.52 18.42
C VAL A 267 7.84 50.00 19.39
N VAL A 268 8.25 49.72 20.62
CA VAL A 268 7.31 49.28 21.67
C VAL A 268 6.61 50.49 22.27
N VAL A 269 5.28 50.53 22.20
CA VAL A 269 4.45 51.55 22.84
C VAL A 269 3.43 50.85 23.73
N GLY A 270 3.65 50.88 25.05
CA GLY A 270 2.86 50.06 25.97
C GLY A 270 3.10 48.57 25.70
N SER A 271 2.04 47.83 25.37
CA SER A 271 2.10 46.41 24.96
C SER A 271 2.28 46.21 23.45
N ASP A 272 2.17 47.27 22.65
CA ASP A 272 1.95 47.13 21.21
C ASP A 272 3.24 47.36 20.41
N ARG A 273 3.42 46.58 19.34
CA ARG A 273 4.49 46.75 18.35
C ARG A 273 4.05 47.78 17.30
N PHE A 274 4.42 49.04 17.52
CA PHE A 274 4.06 50.15 16.63
C PHE A 274 4.90 50.14 15.35
N LYS A 275 4.25 50.00 14.18
CA LYS A 275 4.88 49.86 12.86
C LYS A 275 4.89 51.15 12.01
N GLY A 276 4.47 52.29 12.58
CA GLY A 276 4.41 53.59 11.90
C GLY A 276 3.02 54.24 11.97
N GLY A 277 2.96 55.54 11.71
CA GLY A 277 1.74 56.35 11.70
C GLY A 277 1.71 57.45 12.78
N ASN A 278 0.51 57.79 13.24
CA ASN A 278 0.29 58.87 14.21
C ASN A 278 0.74 58.47 15.61
N MET A 279 1.59 59.29 16.24
CA MET A 279 2.05 59.06 17.60
C MET A 279 2.07 60.34 18.45
N PRO A 280 1.61 60.30 19.72
CA PRO A 280 1.75 61.41 20.65
C PRO A 280 3.20 61.80 20.88
N LYS A 281 3.47 63.10 20.99
CA LYS A 281 4.82 63.61 21.26
C LYS A 281 5.47 63.03 22.51
N ALA A 282 4.69 62.77 23.57
CA ALA A 282 5.18 62.16 24.80
C ALA A 282 5.74 60.74 24.55
N SER A 283 5.01 59.92 23.78
CA SER A 283 5.46 58.56 23.42
C SER A 283 6.68 58.58 22.52
N LEU A 284 6.78 59.55 21.59
CA LEU A 284 7.96 59.73 20.73
C LEU A 284 9.23 60.07 21.53
N VAL A 285 9.13 60.93 22.55
CA VAL A 285 10.28 61.30 23.40
C VAL A 285 10.65 60.17 24.36
N ALA A 286 9.68 59.33 24.76
CA ALA A 286 9.89 58.15 25.58
C ALA A 286 10.43 56.94 24.81
N MET A 287 10.58 57.04 23.49
CA MET A 287 11.19 55.97 22.69
C MET A 287 12.67 55.83 23.03
N ASP A 288 13.06 54.63 23.43
CA ASP A 288 14.47 54.33 23.71
C ASP A 288 15.12 53.53 22.59
N GLN A 289 14.47 52.47 22.10
CA GLN A 289 15.05 51.54 21.14
C GLN A 289 14.12 51.24 19.96
N LEU A 290 14.75 50.98 18.82
CA LEU A 290 14.11 50.38 17.66
C LEU A 290 14.33 48.87 17.70
N HIS A 291 13.25 48.12 17.51
CA HIS A 291 13.27 46.67 17.41
C HIS A 291 12.94 46.24 15.98
N ALA A 292 13.26 44.99 15.65
CA ALA A 292 12.84 44.38 14.40
C ALA A 292 12.46 42.93 14.66
N ALA A 293 11.36 42.46 14.07
CA ALA A 293 10.96 41.07 14.12
C ALA A 293 10.22 40.67 12.85
N ILE A 294 10.26 39.39 12.52
CA ILE A 294 9.25 38.80 11.64
C ILE A 294 8.02 38.62 12.51
N ASP A 295 6.88 39.17 12.06
CA ASP A 295 5.63 39.19 12.81
C ASP A 295 4.49 39.06 11.79
N ASP A 296 4.24 37.82 11.39
CA ASP A 296 3.23 37.41 10.39
C ASP A 296 2.26 36.37 10.99
N GLY A 297 2.06 36.42 12.31
CA GLY A 297 1.16 35.53 13.05
C GLY A 297 1.63 34.07 13.21
N LEU A 298 2.41 33.54 12.26
CA LEU A 298 2.97 32.18 12.30
C LEU A 298 4.41 32.14 12.84
N LEU A 299 5.18 33.20 12.60
CA LEU A 299 6.57 33.33 13.03
C LEU A 299 6.71 34.61 13.85
N ASP A 300 7.19 34.50 15.09
CA ASP A 300 7.64 35.61 15.93
C ASP A 300 9.13 35.44 16.21
N ILE A 301 9.96 35.93 15.28
CA ILE A 301 11.42 35.78 15.35
C ILE A 301 12.04 37.16 15.56
N PRO A 302 12.69 37.41 16.72
CA PRO A 302 13.33 38.68 16.98
C PRO A 302 14.64 38.83 16.20
N PHE A 303 14.87 40.03 15.69
CA PHE A 303 16.11 40.45 15.04
C PHE A 303 16.78 41.53 15.87
N LYS A 304 18.11 41.51 15.93
CA LYS A 304 18.88 42.54 16.62
C LYS A 304 19.14 43.71 15.66
N VAL A 305 18.65 44.89 16.00
CA VAL A 305 18.95 46.12 15.26
C VAL A 305 20.39 46.55 15.56
N LEU A 306 21.14 46.90 14.51
CA LEU A 306 22.53 47.33 14.57
C LEU A 306 22.68 48.84 14.41
N SER A 307 21.90 49.45 13.52
CA SER A 307 21.91 50.89 13.27
C SER A 307 20.67 51.30 12.48
N PHE A 308 20.26 52.56 12.60
CA PHE A 308 19.25 53.17 11.75
C PHE A 308 19.50 54.68 11.63
N GLU A 309 18.80 55.32 10.70
CA GLU A 309 18.80 56.77 10.56
C GLU A 309 17.39 57.31 10.67
N THR A 310 17.25 58.45 11.34
CA THR A 310 16.03 59.25 11.31
C THR A 310 16.23 60.42 10.36
N VAL A 311 15.31 60.60 9.42
CA VAL A 311 15.30 61.72 8.49
C VAL A 311 14.20 62.68 8.88
N PHE A 312 14.61 63.90 9.25
CA PHE A 312 13.73 65.02 9.51
C PHE A 312 13.75 66.00 8.33
N PHE A 313 12.78 66.90 8.27
CA PHE A 313 12.74 67.98 7.28
C PHE A 313 12.75 69.32 8.01
N ASP A 314 13.62 70.22 7.55
CA ASP A 314 13.57 71.62 7.99
C ASP A 314 12.43 72.38 7.27
N ASP A 315 12.23 73.64 7.65
CA ASP A 315 11.19 74.48 7.03
C ASP A 315 11.52 74.91 5.59
N MET A 316 12.75 74.67 5.13
CA MET A 316 13.19 74.87 3.74
C MET A 316 13.03 73.60 2.88
N GLY A 317 12.58 72.48 3.47
CA GLY A 317 12.38 71.20 2.79
C GLY A 317 13.63 70.33 2.66
N ASN A 318 14.76 70.70 3.26
CA ASN A 318 15.97 69.88 3.23
C ASN A 318 15.83 68.68 4.16
N SER A 319 16.30 67.52 3.71
CA SER A 319 16.37 66.32 4.55
C SER A 319 17.57 66.37 5.49
N ILE A 320 17.35 66.23 6.79
CA ILE A 320 18.39 66.16 7.82
C ILE A 320 18.45 64.72 8.34
N PRO A 321 19.34 63.86 7.79
CA PRO A 321 19.57 62.53 8.32
C PRO A 321 20.38 62.60 9.61
N ILE A 322 19.92 61.89 10.64
CA ILE A 322 20.62 61.76 11.93
C ILE A 322 20.76 60.28 12.25
N ALA A 323 21.99 59.84 12.49
CA ALA A 323 22.30 58.45 12.83
C ALA A 323 21.91 58.10 14.28
N SER A 324 21.55 56.84 14.49
CA SER A 324 21.25 56.26 15.80
C SER A 324 22.51 55.85 16.57
N GLU A 325 22.33 55.57 17.86
CA GLU A 325 23.34 54.94 18.71
C GLU A 325 23.05 53.43 18.81
N GLY A 326 23.45 52.71 17.77
CA GLY A 326 23.14 51.28 17.65
C GLY A 326 21.64 51.05 17.44
N ALA A 327 21.03 50.24 18.30
CA ALA A 327 19.58 50.03 18.36
C ALA A 327 18.83 51.17 19.07
N SER A 328 19.53 52.09 19.73
CA SER A 328 18.92 53.15 20.54
C SER A 328 18.87 54.48 19.80
N PHE A 329 17.88 55.32 20.11
CA PHE A 329 17.83 56.68 19.58
C PHE A 329 18.93 57.54 20.22
N SER A 330 19.71 58.25 19.40
CA SER A 330 20.80 59.12 19.87
C SER A 330 20.25 60.38 20.58
N GLY A 331 21.07 61.01 21.41
CA GLY A 331 20.69 62.24 22.10
C GLY A 331 20.19 63.33 21.13
N ARG A 332 20.86 63.47 19.98
CA ARG A 332 20.50 64.42 18.92
C ARG A 332 19.15 64.09 18.25
N GLN A 333 18.80 62.81 18.12
CA GLN A 333 17.48 62.39 17.64
C GLN A 333 16.39 62.77 18.65
N LYS A 334 16.62 62.47 19.94
CA LYS A 334 15.69 62.81 21.02
C LYS A 334 15.47 64.33 21.16
N ASP A 335 16.53 65.14 21.00
CA ASP A 335 16.41 66.60 20.98
C ASP A 335 15.59 67.09 19.79
N THR A 336 15.74 66.48 18.62
CA THR A 336 14.94 66.79 17.45
C THR A 336 13.48 66.40 17.66
N PHE A 337 13.19 65.25 18.28
CA PHE A 337 11.81 64.85 18.64
C PHE A 337 11.13 65.89 19.55
N ARG A 338 11.86 66.48 20.51
CA ARG A 338 11.33 67.55 21.38
C ARG A 338 11.01 68.83 20.62
N LYS A 339 11.71 69.11 19.52
CA LYS A 339 11.49 70.31 18.68
C LYS A 339 10.38 70.11 17.64
N LEU A 340 10.00 68.87 17.32
CA LEU A 340 8.95 68.61 16.34
C LEU A 340 7.59 69.15 16.81
N SER A 341 6.94 69.89 15.92
CA SER A 341 5.57 70.39 16.07
C SER A 341 4.56 69.33 15.62
N ARG A 342 3.31 69.51 16.04
CA ARG A 342 2.18 68.68 15.62
C ARG A 342 2.07 68.61 14.09
N ASN A 343 1.69 67.45 13.56
CA ASN A 343 1.57 67.07 12.16
C ASN A 343 2.88 67.06 11.34
N LYS A 344 4.03 67.37 11.93
CA LYS A 344 5.32 67.16 11.27
C LYS A 344 5.62 65.65 11.20
N ARG A 345 6.31 65.24 10.14
CA ARG A 345 6.66 63.85 9.87
C ARG A 345 8.16 63.65 9.90
N PHE A 346 8.58 62.46 10.30
CA PHE A 346 9.95 62.00 10.11
C PHE A 346 9.94 60.54 9.71
N TYR A 347 11.03 60.10 9.10
CA TYR A 347 11.18 58.73 8.61
C TYR A 347 12.32 58.03 9.35
N VAL A 348 12.09 56.81 9.81
CA VAL A 348 13.18 55.90 10.19
C VAL A 348 13.52 55.06 8.98
N ARG A 349 14.75 55.15 8.48
CA ARG A 349 15.22 54.45 7.27
C ARG A 349 16.59 53.81 7.49
N GLY A 350 17.01 53.01 6.52
CA GLY A 350 18.35 52.41 6.52
C GLY A 350 18.58 51.50 7.72
N VAL A 351 17.52 50.87 8.24
CA VAL A 351 17.59 50.00 9.41
C VAL A 351 18.42 48.78 9.04
N LYS A 352 19.56 48.61 9.71
CA LYS A 352 20.41 47.43 9.61
C LYS A 352 20.08 46.50 10.77
N ALA A 353 19.75 45.25 10.48
CA ALA A 353 19.45 44.24 11.50
C ALA A 353 20.18 42.94 11.20
N ILE A 354 20.43 42.14 12.24
CA ILE A 354 20.98 40.79 12.15
C ILE A 354 20.00 39.80 12.76
N GLY A 355 19.70 38.73 12.01
CA GLY A 355 18.81 37.67 12.45
C GLY A 355 19.53 36.59 13.25
N PRO A 356 18.77 35.62 13.79
CA PRO A 356 19.36 34.42 14.40
C PRO A 356 20.12 33.55 13.37
N ASP A 357 19.88 33.78 12.08
CA ASP A 357 20.66 33.21 10.96
C ASP A 357 22.07 33.80 10.83
N GLY A 358 22.40 34.85 11.61
CA GLY A 358 23.71 35.50 11.59
C GLY A 358 23.95 36.41 10.37
N ILE A 359 22.93 36.60 9.52
CA ILE A 359 23.05 37.39 8.28
C ILE A 359 22.59 38.82 8.56
N GLN A 360 23.49 39.78 8.32
CA GLN A 360 23.15 41.20 8.35
C GLN A 360 22.36 41.60 7.11
N ARG A 361 21.30 42.38 7.31
CA ARG A 361 20.40 42.86 6.27
C ARG A 361 20.02 44.32 6.49
N THR A 362 19.92 45.08 5.40
CA THR A 362 19.40 46.44 5.39
C THR A 362 17.94 46.38 4.95
N LEU A 363 17.04 46.84 5.81
CA LEU A 363 15.60 46.80 5.55
C LEU A 363 15.23 47.90 4.54
N PRO A 364 14.52 47.56 3.45
CA PRO A 364 14.22 48.52 2.38
C PRO A 364 13.12 49.51 2.75
N GLY A 365 12.25 49.16 3.71
CA GLY A 365 11.15 50.01 4.16
C GLY A 365 11.60 51.15 5.07
N ALA A 366 10.96 52.32 4.90
CA ALA A 366 11.05 53.41 5.87
C ALA A 366 9.78 53.43 6.73
N MET A 367 9.94 53.54 8.04
CA MET A 367 8.80 53.77 8.94
C MET A 367 8.48 55.27 8.98
N GLU A 368 7.25 55.64 8.64
CA GLU A 368 6.77 57.00 8.81
C GLU A 368 6.23 57.19 10.22
N PHE A 369 6.61 58.30 10.86
CA PHE A 369 6.03 58.74 12.12
C PHE A 369 5.46 60.14 11.94
N ILE A 370 4.24 60.35 12.45
CA ILE A 370 3.53 61.63 12.40
C ILE A 370 3.27 62.08 13.83
N VAL A 371 3.78 63.25 14.21
CA VAL A 371 3.57 63.78 15.57
C VAL A 371 2.12 64.23 15.73
N ARG A 372 1.39 63.63 16.68
CA ARG A 372 -0.02 63.94 16.96
C ARG A 372 -0.19 65.00 18.04
#